data_AF-A0A6B3HD87-F1
#
_entry.id   AF-A0A6B3HD87-F1
#
_cell.length_a   1.000
_cell.length_b   1.000
_cell.length_c   1.000
_cell.angle_alpha   90.00
_cell.angle_beta   90.00
_cell.angle_gamma   90.00
#
_symmetry.space_group_name_H-M   'P 1'
#
loop_
_entity.id
_entity.type
_entity.pdbx_description
1 polymer ?
#
loop_
_entity_poly.entity_id
_entity_poly.type
_entity_poly.pdbx_seq_one_letter_code
_entity_poly.pdbx_strand_id
1 'polypeptide(L)'
;GRREICRPDLAADRSTDPRHREVAARLGCAASYAAALETRGEGRFGAVVWLYDEPAEPDERRRHLTRLYLRQAGEHLARLLALDAARAALATLREELLPSRL
;
A
#
# COMPACT_ATOMS: atom_id res chain seq x y z
N GLY A 1 0.41 -0.85 15.40
CA GLY A 1 -0.41 0.10 14.60
C GLY A 1 -1.64 -0.61 14.05
N ARG A 2 -2.69 0.14 13.64
CA ARG A 2 -3.89 -0.44 13.02
C ARG A 2 -3.53 -1.14 11.70
N ARG A 3 -3.90 -2.41 11.52
CA ARG A 3 -3.63 -3.20 10.30
C ARG A 3 -4.59 -2.89 9.16
N GLU A 4 -5.80 -2.42 9.50
CA GLU A 4 -6.85 -2.07 8.56
C GLU A 4 -7.48 -0.74 8.98
N ILE A 5 -7.91 0.06 8.00
CA ILE A 5 -8.68 1.29 8.18
C ILE A 5 -9.87 1.19 7.24
N CYS A 6 -11.07 1.23 7.78
CA CYS A 6 -12.30 1.23 6.99
C CYS A 6 -13.03 2.56 7.17
N ARG A 7 -13.43 3.15 6.05
CA ARG A 7 -14.16 4.41 5.95
C ARG A 7 -15.33 4.18 4.99
N PRO A 8 -16.47 3.66 5.50
CA PRO A 8 -17.55 3.17 4.67
C PRO A 8 -18.37 4.28 4.02
N ASP A 9 -18.34 5.49 4.58
CA ASP A 9 -18.98 6.69 4.04
C ASP A 9 -18.14 7.91 4.41
N LEU A 10 -17.39 8.43 3.44
CA LEU A 10 -16.51 9.60 3.59
C LEU A 10 -17.27 10.92 3.66
N ALA A 11 -18.50 10.97 3.13
CA ALA A 11 -19.35 12.16 3.20
C ALA A 11 -19.90 12.34 4.61
N ALA A 12 -20.32 11.25 5.25
CA ALA A 12 -20.83 11.25 6.62
C ALA A 12 -19.72 11.25 7.70
N ASP A 13 -18.49 10.81 7.37
CA ASP A 13 -17.42 10.68 8.36
C ASP A 13 -16.80 12.03 8.77
N ARG A 14 -17.20 12.50 9.96
CA ARG A 14 -16.67 13.73 10.57
C ARG A 14 -15.36 13.54 11.34
N SER A 15 -14.90 12.30 11.52
CA SER A 15 -13.63 11.99 12.18
C SER A 15 -12.43 12.12 11.23
N THR A 16 -12.69 12.21 9.92
CA THR A 16 -11.67 12.36 8.89
C THR A 16 -11.22 13.81 8.74
N ASP A 17 -9.90 13.99 8.64
CA ASP A 17 -9.30 15.29 8.33
C ASP A 17 -10.01 15.96 7.13
N PRO A 18 -10.39 17.25 7.21
CA PRO A 18 -11.05 17.94 6.12
C PRO A 18 -10.35 17.82 4.76
N ARG A 19 -9.00 17.82 4.74
CA ARG A 19 -8.23 17.66 3.49
C ARG A 19 -8.39 16.28 2.89
N HIS A 20 -8.49 15.24 3.73
CA HIS A 20 -8.73 13.89 3.24
C HIS A 20 -10.11 13.80 2.58
N ARG A 21 -11.15 14.41 3.16
CA ARG A 21 -12.48 14.49 2.52
C ARG A 21 -12.47 15.27 1.21
N GLU A 22 -11.74 16.38 1.16
CA GLU A 22 -11.58 17.16 -0.07
C GLU A 22 -10.90 16.33 -1.18
N VAL A 23 -9.81 15.63 -0.86
CA VAL A 23 -9.13 14.75 -1.81
C VAL A 23 -10.05 13.63 -2.27
N ALA A 24 -10.78 12.98 -1.36
CA ALA A 24 -11.74 11.95 -1.72
C ALA A 24 -12.83 12.45 -2.68
N ALA A 25 -13.41 13.62 -2.41
CA ALA A 25 -14.38 14.25 -3.29
C ALA A 25 -13.81 14.56 -4.68
N ARG A 26 -12.56 15.07 -4.76
CA ARG A 26 -11.89 15.34 -6.03
C ARG A 26 -11.55 14.07 -6.82
N LEU A 27 -11.26 12.97 -6.12
CA LEU A 27 -11.03 11.66 -6.72
C LEU A 27 -12.33 10.93 -7.07
N GLY A 28 -13.51 11.47 -6.71
CA GLY A 28 -14.80 10.83 -6.93
C GLY A 28 -15.02 9.60 -6.04
N CYS A 29 -14.39 9.54 -4.86
CA CYS A 29 -14.50 8.41 -3.93
C CYS A 29 -15.46 8.71 -2.78
N ALA A 30 -16.46 7.86 -2.57
CA ALA A 30 -17.40 7.93 -1.45
C ALA A 30 -17.02 7.01 -0.27
N ALA A 31 -16.20 5.97 -0.49
CA ALA A 31 -15.68 5.13 0.58
C ALA A 31 -14.24 4.70 0.33
N SER A 32 -13.55 4.29 1.40
CA SER A 32 -12.22 3.70 1.28
C SER A 32 -11.99 2.60 2.31
N TYR A 33 -11.23 1.58 1.88
CA TYR A 33 -10.70 0.55 2.76
C TYR A 33 -9.20 0.44 2.51
N ALA A 34 -8.41 0.54 3.56
CA ALA A 34 -6.97 0.41 3.49
C ALA A 34 -6.50 -0.74 4.38
N ALA A 35 -5.60 -1.56 3.85
CA ALA A 35 -4.96 -2.62 4.59
C ALA A 35 -3.44 -2.51 4.45
N ALA A 36 -2.74 -2.87 5.52
CA ALA A 36 -1.29 -2.81 5.57
C ALA A 36 -0.64 -3.86 4.67
N LEU A 37 0.45 -3.47 3.99
CA LEU A 37 1.42 -4.41 3.43
C LEU A 37 2.54 -4.59 4.42
N GLU A 38 2.66 -5.82 4.92
CA GLU A 38 3.60 -6.19 5.98
C GLU A 38 4.36 -7.44 5.54
N THR A 39 5.64 -7.52 5.90
CA THR A 39 6.45 -8.74 5.83
C THR A 39 6.61 -9.32 7.22
N ARG A 40 6.92 -10.62 7.31
CA ARG A 40 7.25 -11.25 8.60
C ARG A 40 8.51 -10.69 9.25
N GLY A 41 9.51 -10.29 8.47
CA GLY A 41 10.83 -9.90 8.97
C GLY A 41 11.01 -8.41 9.25
N GLU A 42 10.40 -7.55 8.44
CA GLU A 42 10.68 -6.10 8.42
C GLU A 42 9.45 -5.26 8.83
N GLY A 43 8.32 -5.92 9.05
CA GLY A 43 7.07 -5.24 9.43
C GLY A 43 6.43 -4.54 8.25
N ARG A 44 5.79 -3.39 8.51
CA ARG A 44 5.01 -2.67 7.49
C ARG A 44 5.92 -1.86 6.57
N PHE A 45 5.78 -2.07 5.27
CA PHE A 45 6.48 -1.30 4.25
C PHE A 45 5.52 -0.56 3.30
N GLY A 46 4.21 -0.80 3.39
CA GLY A 46 3.24 -0.11 2.56
C GLY A 46 1.80 -0.33 2.97
N ALA A 47 0.88 0.03 2.07
CA ALA A 47 -0.55 -0.22 2.19
C ALA A 47 -1.17 -0.48 0.81
N VAL A 48 -2.23 -1.29 0.79
CA VAL A 48 -3.14 -1.39 -0.35
C VAL A 48 -4.42 -0.66 0.03
N VAL A 49 -4.89 0.18 -0.89
CA VAL A 49 -6.08 1.01 -0.70
C VAL A 49 -7.08 0.67 -1.80
N TRP A 50 -8.31 0.37 -1.39
CA TRP A 50 -9.47 0.26 -2.25
C TRP A 50 -10.28 1.55 -2.09
N LEU A 51 -10.64 2.14 -3.23
CA LEU A 51 -11.48 3.33 -3.32
C LEU A 51 -12.77 2.93 -4.01
N TYR A 52 -13.89 3.36 -3.44
CA TYR A 52 -15.23 3.09 -3.96
C TYR A 52 -15.89 4.43 -4.29
N ASP A 53 -16.60 4.46 -5.40
CA ASP A 53 -17.42 5.58 -5.87
C ASP A 53 -18.73 5.73 -5.09
N GLU A 54 -19.22 4.63 -4.50
CA GLU A 54 -20.38 4.59 -3.61
C GLU A 54 -19.99 4.22 -2.17
N PRO A 55 -20.82 4.54 -1.15
CA PRO A 55 -20.64 4.05 0.21
C PRO A 55 -20.53 2.52 0.23
N ALA A 56 -19.43 2.01 0.78
CA ALA A 56 -19.11 0.59 0.71
C ALA A 56 -18.21 0.14 1.85
N GLU A 57 -18.44 -1.09 2.31
CA GLU A 57 -17.60 -1.76 3.30
C GLU A 57 -17.38 -3.22 2.87
N PRO A 58 -16.11 -3.71 2.85
CA PRO A 58 -15.89 -5.12 2.56
C PRO A 58 -16.46 -5.97 3.70
N ASP A 59 -17.27 -6.97 3.34
CA ASP A 59 -17.76 -7.98 4.28
C ASP A 59 -16.61 -8.80 4.90
N GLU A 60 -16.93 -9.56 5.95
CA GLU A 60 -15.94 -10.33 6.70
C GLU A 60 -15.19 -11.35 5.81
N ARG A 61 -15.89 -11.98 4.87
CA ARG A 61 -15.29 -12.96 3.95
C ARG A 61 -14.29 -12.29 3.03
N ARG A 62 -14.62 -11.13 2.45
CA ARG A 62 -13.74 -10.32 1.61
C ARG A 62 -12.53 -9.86 2.39
N ARG A 63 -12.70 -9.35 3.61
CA ARG A 63 -11.58 -8.98 4.49
C ARG A 63 -10.66 -10.16 4.77
N HIS A 64 -11.24 -11.33 5.06
CA HIS A 64 -10.49 -12.54 5.31
C HIS A 64 -9.64 -12.93 4.09
N LEU A 65 -10.24 -12.98 2.91
CA LEU A 65 -9.53 -13.28 1.65
C LEU A 65 -8.43 -12.25 1.39
N THR A 66 -8.75 -10.96 1.47
CA THR A 66 -7.78 -9.87 1.29
C THR A 66 -6.56 -10.06 2.20
N ARG A 67 -6.76 -10.40 3.48
CA ARG A 67 -5.66 -10.66 4.40
C ARG A 67 -4.76 -11.82 3.97
N LEU A 68 -5.34 -12.90 3.43
CA LEU A 68 -4.56 -14.03 2.92
C LEU A 68 -3.72 -13.62 1.71
N TYR A 69 -4.31 -12.88 0.77
CA TYR A 69 -3.61 -12.40 -0.43
C TYR A 69 -2.52 -11.40 -0.08
N LEU A 70 -2.79 -10.43 0.80
CA LEU A 70 -1.81 -9.42 1.20
C LEU A 70 -0.61 -10.01 1.91
N ARG A 71 -0.78 -11.11 2.67
CA ARG A 71 0.35 -11.82 3.27
C ARG A 71 1.28 -12.38 2.20
N GLN A 72 0.72 -13.03 1.18
CA GLN A 72 1.52 -13.60 0.09
C GLN A 72 2.15 -12.50 -0.78
N ALA A 73 1.36 -11.49 -1.15
CA ALA A 73 1.80 -10.36 -1.95
C ALA A 73 2.89 -9.56 -1.23
N GLY A 74 2.75 -9.35 0.09
CA GLY A 74 3.72 -8.64 0.92
C GLY A 74 5.10 -9.27 0.86
N GLU A 75 5.19 -10.57 1.11
CA GLU A 75 6.46 -11.32 1.03
C GLU A 75 7.05 -11.28 -0.39
N HIS A 76 6.21 -11.36 -1.42
CA HIS A 76 6.68 -11.33 -2.80
C HIS A 76 7.22 -9.94 -3.21
N LEU A 77 6.48 -8.87 -2.90
CA LEU A 77 6.87 -7.51 -3.21
C LEU A 77 8.15 -7.11 -2.47
N ALA A 78 8.31 -7.54 -1.21
CA ALA A 78 9.52 -7.28 -0.46
C ALA A 78 10.76 -7.92 -1.10
N ARG A 79 10.64 -9.15 -1.62
CA ARG A 79 11.72 -9.80 -2.37
C ARG A 79 12.07 -9.06 -3.66
N LEU A 80 11.07 -8.55 -4.38
CA LEU A 80 11.28 -7.75 -5.59
C LEU A 80 11.99 -6.43 -5.28
N LEU A 81 11.58 -5.73 -4.22
CA LEU A 81 12.22 -4.49 -3.76
C LEU A 81 13.67 -4.73 -3.31
N ALA A 82 13.92 -5.80 -2.57
CA ALA A 82 15.28 -6.17 -2.16
C ALA A 82 16.18 -6.51 -3.35
N LEU A 83 15.64 -7.23 -4.35
CA LEU A 83 16.37 -7.55 -5.57
C LEU A 83 16.68 -6.30 -6.40
N ASP A 84 15.73 -5.39 -6.53
CA ASP A 84 15.91 -4.12 -7.25
C ASP A 84 16.97 -3.25 -6.57
N ALA A 85 16.91 -3.11 -5.24
CA ALA A 85 17.92 -2.40 -4.46
C ALA A 85 19.33 -3.01 -4.61
N ALA A 86 19.44 -4.35 -4.59
CA ALA A 86 20.72 -5.04 -4.80
C ALA A 86 21.28 -4.80 -6.21
N ARG A 87 20.43 -4.81 -7.23
CA ARG A 87 20.82 -4.51 -8.62
C ARG A 87 21.28 -3.07 -8.79
N ALA A 88 20.55 -2.12 -8.19
CA ALA A 88 20.94 -0.71 -8.20
C ALA A 88 22.30 -0.51 -7.53
N ALA A 89 22.53 -1.13 -6.37
CA ALA A 89 23.82 -1.06 -5.66
C ALA A 89 24.97 -1.64 -6.50
N LEU A 90 24.76 -2.79 -7.14
CA LEU A 90 25.78 -3.40 -8.02
C LEU A 90 26.07 -2.53 -9.25
N ALA A 91 25.04 -1.91 -9.85
CA ALA A 91 25.23 -1.00 -10.97
C ALA A 91 26.10 0.19 -10.56
N THR A 92 25.82 0.80 -9.40
CA THR A 92 26.66 1.87 -8.85
C THR A 92 28.10 1.41 -8.64
N LEU A 93 28.31 0.26 -7.99
CA LEU A 93 29.67 -0.27 -7.77
C LEU A 93 30.42 -0.53 -9.08
N ARG A 94 29.73 -1.02 -10.11
CA ARG A 94 30.34 -1.25 -11.43
C ARG A 94 30.79 0.05 -12.08
N GLU A 95 29.97 1.10 -12.06
CA GLU A 95 30.36 2.39 -12.66
C GLU A 95 31.55 3.03 -11.91
N GLU A 96 31.60 2.89 -10.59
CA GLU A 96 32.72 3.42 -9.78
C GLU A 96 34.02 2.63 -9.96
N LEU A 97 33.94 1.30 -10.12
CA LEU A 97 35.12 0.42 -10.22
C LEU A 97 35.61 0.16 -11.64
N LEU A 98 34.74 0.31 -12.64
CA LEU A 98 35.05 0.16 -14.06
C LEU A 98 34.36 1.30 -14.81
N PRO A 99 34.95 2.50 -14.82
CA PRO A 99 34.36 3.64 -15.50
C PRO A 99 34.13 3.29 -16.95
N SER A 100 32.86 3.20 -17.37
CA SER A 100 32.44 2.89 -18.74
C SER A 100 32.82 3.98 -19.76
N ARG A 101 33.60 4.99 -19.34
CA ARG A 101 34.06 6.12 -20.14
C ARG A 101 35.57 6.31 -19.94
N LEU A 102 36.32 5.76 -20.88
CA LEU A 102 37.57 6.34 -21.36
C LEU A 102 37.28 7.05 -22.67
#